data_AF-A0A1F5SWN7-F1
#
_entry.id   AF-A0A1F5SWN7-F1
#
_cell.length_a   1.000
_cell.length_b   1.000
_cell.length_c   1.000
_cell.angle_alpha   90.00
_cell.angle_beta   90.00
_cell.angle_gamma   90.00
#
_symmetry.space_group_name_H-M   'P 1'
#
loop_
_entity.id
_entity.type
_entity.pdbx_description
1 polymer ?
#
loop_
_entity_poly.entity_id
_entity_poly.type
_entity_poly.pdbx_seq_one_letter_code
_entity_poly.pdbx_strand_id
1 'polypeptide(L)'
;MYQDLTKRFEDEKARQYIQGLRTGFSRRLFDEVRPRGLLTLVEAVSVVKGVLECLSEVDFSFQKMEPGHGKGHLIRDYVNALLLFSHLKADQKQVFIGFIAGVLHDIGCAVVQRYEERSRVIRHAEAAAILLHYVFEEVGEKLGLNREEKFLIEYCVAAHTHYTRDFEVETSTGEKVVIQPYVDTDDQGPIWAVWFTRWVDRLDCNGPSYFVRHFLSLSFENEHYEYAQSGFFQVDFDAHMVIDPADPTTFVGHMKMFADSQTNDSVYGRNDFGRMVKLRDEYREMMYSVITAIQDVSKLERPIFKNIKHHLEKLEPMIRCTTVADGLIERLRGLPTETRDGWVNGFLVMMQVYHLWFHTYVVPLLINLPDFFKSLPGISEDICGDLRGDLRGDLNY
;
A
#
# COMPACT_ATOMS: atom_id res chain seq x y z
N MET A 1 4.85 31.78 -1.89
CA MET A 1 5.98 31.00 -2.46
C MET A 1 5.64 29.51 -2.57
N TYR A 2 4.39 29.15 -2.84
CA TYR A 2 4.00 27.76 -3.12
C TYR A 2 2.95 27.78 -4.24
N GLN A 3 3.42 27.54 -5.46
CA GLN A 3 2.57 27.14 -6.57
C GLN A 3 2.07 25.72 -6.27
N ASP A 4 0.83 25.44 -6.68
CA ASP A 4 0.20 24.11 -6.71
C ASP A 4 1.22 22.98 -6.84
N LEU A 5 1.34 22.15 -5.79
CA LEU A 5 2.31 21.04 -5.72
C LEU A 5 2.28 20.23 -7.01
N THR A 6 1.09 19.93 -7.53
CA THR A 6 0.84 19.20 -8.77
C THR A 6 1.68 19.72 -9.95
N LYS A 7 1.81 21.05 -10.11
CA LYS A 7 2.60 21.66 -11.18
C LYS A 7 4.12 21.48 -11.02
N ARG A 8 4.61 21.28 -9.80
CA ARG A 8 6.03 21.02 -9.52
C ARG A 8 6.45 19.61 -9.90
N PHE A 9 5.55 18.63 -9.85
CA PHE A 9 5.83 17.23 -10.19
C PHE A 9 5.78 16.95 -11.70
N GLU A 10 5.31 17.91 -12.51
CA GLU A 10 5.29 17.80 -13.98
C GLU A 10 6.44 18.56 -14.66
N ASP A 11 7.26 19.30 -13.89
CA ASP A 11 8.38 20.09 -14.39
C ASP A 11 9.62 19.21 -14.66
N GLU A 12 10.46 19.67 -15.58
CA GLU A 12 11.74 19.08 -15.98
C GLU A 12 12.64 18.80 -14.76
N LYS A 13 12.55 19.63 -13.71
CA LYS A 13 13.29 19.43 -12.45
C LYS A 13 12.91 18.13 -11.72
N ALA A 14 11.63 17.78 -11.68
CA ALA A 14 11.17 16.55 -11.04
C ALA A 14 11.70 15.32 -11.81
N ARG A 15 11.66 15.39 -13.15
CA ARG A 15 12.21 14.34 -14.02
C ARG A 15 13.72 14.19 -13.83
N GLN A 16 14.46 15.30 -13.80
CA GLN A 16 15.91 15.29 -13.57
C GLN A 16 16.27 14.72 -12.21
N TYR A 17 15.52 15.06 -11.16
CA TYR A 17 15.72 14.50 -9.83
C TYR A 17 15.52 12.99 -9.82
N ILE A 18 14.42 12.48 -10.39
CA ILE A 18 14.15 11.04 -10.47
C ILE A 18 15.19 10.30 -11.32
N GLN A 19 15.62 10.90 -12.44
CA GLN A 19 16.72 10.34 -13.23
C GLN A 19 18.02 10.29 -12.42
N GLY A 20 18.29 11.32 -11.62
CA GLY A 20 19.40 11.37 -10.67
C GLY A 20 19.30 10.28 -9.59
N LEU A 21 18.11 10.03 -9.06
CA LEU A 21 17.85 8.96 -8.09
C LEU A 21 18.12 7.58 -8.70
N ARG A 22 17.67 7.35 -9.94
CA ARG A 22 17.88 6.10 -10.68
C ARG A 22 19.35 5.84 -10.98
N THR A 23 20.05 6.85 -11.50
CA THR A 23 21.44 6.72 -11.97
C THR A 23 22.46 6.85 -10.83
N GLY A 24 22.11 7.53 -9.75
CA GLY A 24 22.98 7.75 -8.60
C GLY A 24 23.03 6.56 -7.64
N PHE A 25 22.15 5.56 -7.79
CA PHE A 25 22.13 4.42 -6.89
C PHE A 25 23.37 3.52 -7.04
N SER A 26 23.92 3.13 -5.90
CA SER A 26 24.96 2.12 -5.79
C SER A 26 24.82 1.39 -4.46
N ARG A 27 25.04 0.07 -4.44
CA ARG A 27 25.01 -0.73 -3.21
C ARG A 27 26.01 -0.25 -2.16
N ARG A 28 27.10 0.41 -2.58
CA ARG A 28 28.10 1.01 -1.67
C ARG A 28 27.53 2.13 -0.80
N LEU A 29 26.39 2.72 -1.15
CA LEU A 29 25.72 3.70 -0.30
C LEU A 29 25.34 3.11 1.07
N PHE A 30 25.11 1.79 1.17
CA PHE A 30 24.87 1.12 2.44
C PHE A 30 26.11 1.07 3.35
N ASP A 31 27.32 1.22 2.81
CA ASP A 31 28.54 1.27 3.61
C ASP A 31 28.55 2.53 4.48
N GLU A 32 27.99 3.63 3.96
CA GLU A 32 27.90 4.95 4.60
C GLU A 32 26.67 5.12 5.51
N VAL A 33 25.70 4.21 5.45
CA VAL A 33 24.59 4.19 6.43
C VAL A 33 25.17 3.92 7.82
N ARG A 34 24.73 4.66 8.83
CA ARG A 34 25.28 4.53 10.18
C ARG A 34 25.07 3.12 10.74
N PRO A 35 25.99 2.60 11.57
CA PRO A 35 25.80 1.31 12.22
C PRO A 35 24.48 1.26 12.99
N ARG A 36 23.77 0.14 12.84
CA ARG A 36 22.45 -0.10 13.41
C ARG A 36 22.51 -1.33 14.33
N GLY A 37 21.67 -1.36 15.36
CA GLY A 37 21.74 -2.36 16.42
C GLY A 37 20.37 -2.65 17.04
N LEU A 38 20.32 -2.95 18.35
CA LEU A 38 19.08 -3.36 19.02
C LEU A 38 17.95 -2.32 18.97
N LEU A 39 18.27 -1.04 18.73
CA LEU A 39 17.31 0.07 18.71
C LEU A 39 16.83 0.46 17.31
N THR A 40 17.18 -0.29 16.26
CA THR A 40 16.88 0.07 14.87
C THR A 40 15.41 0.38 14.62
N LEU A 41 14.49 -0.38 15.21
CA LEU A 41 13.06 -0.12 15.05
C LEU A 41 12.61 1.16 15.77
N VAL A 42 13.17 1.48 16.94
CA VAL A 42 12.88 2.73 17.65
C VAL A 42 13.35 3.92 16.83
N GLU A 43 14.53 3.82 16.22
CA GLU A 43 15.09 4.86 15.36
C GLU A 43 14.25 5.03 14.09
N ALA A 44 13.88 3.93 13.42
CA ALA A 44 13.05 3.98 12.21
C ALA A 44 11.66 4.57 12.49
N VAL A 45 11.02 4.18 13.60
CA VAL A 45 9.73 4.74 14.02
C VAL A 45 9.86 6.22 14.37
N SER A 46 10.95 6.65 15.02
CA SER A 46 11.21 8.07 15.28
C SER A 46 11.26 8.88 13.97
N VAL A 47 11.93 8.35 12.94
CA VAL A 47 11.99 8.99 11.62
C VAL A 47 10.62 9.06 10.97
N VAL A 48 9.86 7.95 10.94
CA VAL A 48 8.50 7.93 10.40
C VAL A 48 7.63 8.98 11.08
N LYS A 49 7.63 9.02 12.43
CA LYS A 49 6.85 10.00 13.20
C LYS A 49 7.26 11.43 12.87
N GLY A 50 8.55 11.72 12.83
CA GLY A 50 9.05 13.06 12.51
C GLY A 50 8.73 13.49 11.06
N VAL A 51 8.75 12.57 10.10
CA VAL A 51 8.26 12.86 8.74
C VAL A 51 6.79 13.21 8.76
N LEU A 52 5.95 12.41 9.43
CA LEU A 52 4.51 12.65 9.50
C LEU A 52 4.14 14.00 10.16
N GLU A 53 4.89 14.43 11.18
CA GLU A 53 4.73 15.75 11.79
C GLU A 53 5.02 16.88 10.78
N CYS A 54 6.08 16.72 9.97
CA CYS A 54 6.51 17.70 8.99
C CYS A 54 5.71 17.68 7.68
N LEU A 55 4.96 16.62 7.37
CA LEU A 55 4.11 16.59 6.17
C LEU A 55 3.14 17.79 6.11
N SER A 56 2.64 18.24 7.26
CA SER A 56 1.77 19.42 7.34
C SER A 56 2.45 20.72 6.88
N GLU A 57 3.77 20.81 6.97
CA GLU A 57 4.56 21.98 6.58
C GLU A 57 4.69 22.09 5.04
N VAL A 58 4.49 20.99 4.32
CA VAL A 58 4.61 20.90 2.86
C VAL A 58 3.27 20.78 2.14
N ASP A 59 2.17 21.31 2.72
CA ASP A 59 0.79 21.28 2.18
C ASP A 59 0.26 19.86 1.84
N PHE A 60 0.79 18.86 2.53
CA PHE A 60 0.30 17.49 2.45
C PHE A 60 -1.06 17.36 3.14
N SER A 61 -1.99 16.60 2.54
CA SER A 61 -3.24 16.24 3.20
C SER A 61 -3.73 14.87 2.76
N PHE A 62 -4.00 14.00 3.73
CA PHE A 62 -4.67 12.72 3.51
C PHE A 62 -6.06 12.87 2.87
N GLN A 63 -6.72 14.03 3.02
CA GLN A 63 -8.02 14.27 2.36
C GLN A 63 -7.90 14.36 0.83
N LYS A 64 -6.69 14.60 0.30
CA LYS A 64 -6.41 14.62 -1.14
C LYS A 64 -6.15 13.20 -1.70
N MET A 65 -5.89 12.22 -0.84
CA MET A 65 -5.59 10.84 -1.27
C MET A 65 -6.84 10.15 -1.82
N GLU A 66 -6.62 9.20 -2.72
CA GLU A 66 -7.68 8.39 -3.29
C GLU A 66 -8.18 7.33 -2.29
N PRO A 67 -9.48 6.98 -2.31
CA PRO A 67 -10.01 5.81 -1.64
C PRO A 67 -9.15 4.57 -1.85
N GLY A 68 -8.89 3.86 -0.77
CA GLY A 68 -7.99 2.71 -0.76
C GLY A 68 -6.52 3.08 -0.52
N HIS A 69 -6.09 4.33 -0.58
CA HIS A 69 -4.68 4.70 -0.29
C HIS A 69 -4.58 5.70 0.86
N GLY A 70 -5.60 5.75 1.72
CA GLY A 70 -5.71 6.75 2.77
C GLY A 70 -4.94 6.44 4.04
N LYS A 71 -5.36 7.08 5.14
CA LYS A 71 -4.80 6.85 6.48
C LYS A 71 -4.84 5.39 6.90
N GLY A 72 -5.90 4.66 6.52
CA GLY A 72 -6.07 3.26 6.89
C GLY A 72 -4.95 2.39 6.33
N HIS A 73 -4.61 2.57 5.06
CA HIS A 73 -3.49 1.91 4.40
C HIS A 73 -2.16 2.17 5.11
N LEU A 74 -1.82 3.44 5.34
CA LEU A 74 -0.58 3.80 6.04
C LEU A 74 -0.45 3.17 7.44
N ILE A 75 -1.55 3.13 8.20
CA ILE A 75 -1.56 2.47 9.52
C ILE A 75 -1.27 0.98 9.37
N ARG A 76 -1.85 0.31 8.37
CA ARG A 76 -1.62 -1.13 8.13
C ARG A 76 -0.21 -1.41 7.64
N ASP A 77 0.37 -0.57 6.79
CA ASP A 77 1.78 -0.69 6.40
C ASP A 77 2.72 -0.53 7.58
N TYR A 78 2.45 0.45 8.45
CA TYR A 78 3.19 0.61 9.70
C TYR A 78 3.11 -0.65 10.58
N VAL A 79 1.93 -1.24 10.73
CA VAL A 79 1.75 -2.48 11.49
C VAL A 79 2.42 -3.67 10.81
N ASN A 80 2.32 -3.80 9.49
CA ASN A 80 2.98 -4.85 8.71
C ASN A 80 4.51 -4.74 8.81
N ALA A 81 5.05 -3.52 8.77
CA ALA A 81 6.47 -3.28 9.02
C ALA A 81 6.88 -3.74 10.43
N LEU A 82 6.11 -3.40 11.46
CA LEU A 82 6.38 -3.88 12.82
C LEU A 82 6.30 -5.42 12.95
N LEU A 83 5.27 -6.05 12.35
CA LEU A 83 5.09 -7.51 12.34
C LEU A 83 6.24 -8.24 11.64
N LEU A 84 6.76 -7.64 10.57
CA LEU A 84 7.84 -8.19 9.77
C LEU A 84 9.18 -8.01 10.47
N PHE A 85 9.55 -6.78 10.80
CA PHE A 85 10.93 -6.44 11.20
C PHE A 85 11.24 -6.70 12.67
N SER A 86 10.24 -6.85 13.54
CA SER A 86 10.44 -7.26 14.95
C SER A 86 11.14 -8.61 15.11
N HIS A 87 11.06 -9.47 14.09
CA HIS A 87 11.62 -10.82 14.12
C HIS A 87 12.45 -11.17 12.87
N LEU A 88 12.70 -10.19 11.99
CA LEU A 88 13.45 -10.43 10.76
C LEU A 88 14.95 -10.47 11.04
N LYS A 89 15.59 -11.60 10.71
CA LYS A 89 17.06 -11.73 10.75
C LYS A 89 17.65 -11.20 9.44
N ALA A 90 17.97 -9.92 9.43
CA ALA A 90 18.56 -9.23 8.29
C ALA A 90 19.56 -8.16 8.74
N ASP A 91 20.34 -7.63 7.79
CA ASP A 91 21.18 -6.46 8.01
C ASP A 91 20.34 -5.28 8.51
N GLN A 92 20.68 -4.78 9.69
CA GLN A 92 19.93 -3.72 10.37
C GLN A 92 19.97 -2.39 9.63
N LYS A 93 21.01 -2.14 8.80
CA LYS A 93 21.04 -0.95 7.93
C LYS A 93 19.92 -1.02 6.89
N GLN A 94 19.73 -2.18 6.29
CA GLN A 94 18.68 -2.38 5.28
C GLN A 94 17.29 -2.46 5.90
N VAL A 95 17.16 -3.03 7.11
CA VAL A 95 15.91 -3.00 7.88
C VAL A 95 15.50 -1.56 8.21
N PHE A 96 16.43 -0.72 8.65
CA PHE A 96 16.17 0.70 8.94
C PHE A 96 15.57 1.43 7.73
N ILE A 97 16.24 1.34 6.57
CA ILE A 97 15.78 1.99 5.34
C ILE A 97 14.46 1.39 4.85
N GLY A 98 14.38 0.05 4.78
CA GLY A 98 13.21 -0.67 4.29
C GLY A 98 11.96 -0.46 5.15
N PHE A 99 12.12 -0.31 6.47
CA PHE A 99 11.03 0.06 7.38
C PHE A 99 10.48 1.43 7.01
N ILE A 100 11.33 2.46 6.99
CA ILE A 100 10.89 3.85 6.77
C ILE A 100 10.25 3.98 5.39
N ALA A 101 10.93 3.45 4.36
CA ALA A 101 10.42 3.46 3.01
C ALA A 101 9.12 2.66 2.88
N GLY A 102 9.01 1.49 3.52
CA GLY A 102 7.80 0.66 3.50
C GLY A 102 6.58 1.36 4.06
N VAL A 103 6.73 2.12 5.14
CA VAL A 103 5.60 2.85 5.75
C VAL A 103 5.20 4.10 4.95
N LEU A 104 6.16 4.74 4.29
CA LEU A 104 5.96 6.03 3.62
C LEU A 104 5.83 5.91 2.10
N HIS A 105 5.80 4.70 1.54
CA HIS A 105 5.91 4.50 0.09
C HIS A 105 4.80 5.17 -0.72
N ASP A 106 3.59 5.23 -0.13
CA ASP A 106 2.37 5.63 -0.83
C ASP A 106 1.92 7.08 -0.54
N ILE A 107 2.70 7.87 0.22
CA ILE A 107 2.34 9.26 0.50
C ILE A 107 2.26 10.11 -0.79
N GLY A 108 2.91 9.70 -1.87
CA GLY A 108 2.81 10.35 -3.18
C GLY A 108 1.39 10.36 -3.75
N CYS A 109 0.51 9.44 -3.32
CA CYS A 109 -0.90 9.40 -3.71
C CYS A 109 -1.70 10.64 -3.26
N ALA A 110 -1.16 11.48 -2.36
CA ALA A 110 -1.76 12.76 -2.00
C ALA A 110 -1.54 13.87 -3.05
N VAL A 111 -0.61 13.64 -3.99
CA VAL A 111 -0.20 14.63 -5.01
C VAL A 111 -0.41 14.10 -6.43
N VAL A 112 -0.10 12.82 -6.66
CA VAL A 112 -0.32 12.15 -7.94
C VAL A 112 -1.31 11.02 -7.72
N GLN A 113 -2.45 11.08 -8.38
CA GLN A 113 -3.47 10.04 -8.31
C GLN A 113 -2.93 8.72 -8.87
N ARG A 114 -3.12 7.65 -8.10
CA ARG A 114 -2.68 6.28 -8.37
C ARG A 114 -3.34 5.71 -9.62
N TYR A 115 -4.63 5.99 -9.84
CA TYR A 115 -5.39 5.41 -10.95
C TYR A 115 -5.18 6.14 -12.29
N GLU A 116 -4.59 7.35 -12.26
CA GLU A 116 -4.24 8.14 -13.44
C GLU A 116 -2.76 7.97 -13.88
N GLU A 117 -1.97 7.17 -13.16
CA GLU A 117 -0.52 7.19 -13.32
C GLU A 117 0.00 6.65 -14.66
N ARG A 118 -0.82 5.86 -15.38
CA ARG A 118 -0.40 5.20 -16.63
C ARG A 118 0.10 6.19 -17.70
N SER A 119 -0.45 7.40 -17.68
CA SER A 119 -0.13 8.49 -18.61
C SER A 119 0.85 9.51 -18.02
N ARG A 120 1.45 9.22 -16.86
CA ARG A 120 2.36 10.12 -16.16
C ARG A 120 3.79 9.59 -16.15
N VAL A 121 4.74 10.50 -16.36
CA VAL A 121 6.18 10.21 -16.23
C VAL A 121 6.56 10.07 -14.77
N ILE A 122 6.04 10.96 -13.92
CA ILE A 122 6.18 10.88 -12.46
C ILE A 122 4.92 10.24 -11.91
N ARG A 123 5.04 9.04 -11.34
CA ARG A 123 3.94 8.28 -10.73
C ARG A 123 3.92 8.49 -9.22
N HIS A 124 2.99 7.85 -8.52
CA HIS A 124 2.86 8.02 -7.06
C HIS A 124 4.15 7.67 -6.31
N ALA A 125 4.86 6.61 -6.70
CA ALA A 125 6.11 6.20 -6.08
C ALA A 125 7.22 7.26 -6.22
N GLU A 126 7.42 7.79 -7.42
CA GLU A 126 8.36 8.88 -7.67
C GLU A 126 7.93 10.18 -6.97
N ALA A 127 6.63 10.47 -6.95
CA ALA A 127 6.09 11.63 -6.24
C ALA A 127 6.32 11.53 -4.73
N ALA A 128 6.19 10.33 -4.15
CA ALA A 128 6.51 10.08 -2.76
C ALA A 128 8.00 10.34 -2.47
N ALA A 129 8.90 9.88 -3.34
CA ALA A 129 10.33 10.13 -3.20
C ALA A 129 10.68 11.63 -3.27
N ILE A 130 10.09 12.37 -4.22
CA ILE A 130 10.28 13.83 -4.32
C ILE A 130 9.71 14.55 -3.08
N LEU A 131 8.56 14.11 -2.57
CA LEU A 131 7.98 14.69 -1.35
C LEU A 131 8.90 14.47 -0.14
N LEU A 132 9.44 13.26 0.02
CA LEU A 132 10.41 12.95 1.05
C LEU A 132 11.69 13.77 0.91
N HIS A 133 12.16 13.98 -0.32
CA HIS A 133 13.30 14.86 -0.58
C HIS A 133 13.08 16.26 -0.03
N TYR A 134 11.91 16.87 -0.28
CA TYR A 134 11.59 18.18 0.29
C TYR A 134 11.55 18.17 1.81
N VAL A 135 10.94 17.16 2.43
CA VAL A 135 10.92 17.01 3.89
C VAL A 135 12.36 16.84 4.44
N PHE A 136 13.20 16.05 3.79
CA PHE A 136 14.55 15.77 4.26
C PHE A 136 15.55 16.92 4.05
N GLU A 137 15.33 17.77 3.05
CA GLU A 137 16.08 19.03 2.91
C GLU A 137 15.70 20.02 4.01
N GLU A 138 14.42 20.10 4.40
CA GLU A 138 13.95 21.04 5.42
C GLU A 138 14.26 20.58 6.86
N VAL A 139 14.08 19.30 7.17
CA VAL A 139 14.16 18.79 8.55
C VAL A 139 15.00 17.52 8.71
N GLY A 140 15.59 16.97 7.65
CA GLY A 140 16.25 15.67 7.71
C GLY A 140 17.41 15.59 8.72
N GLU A 141 18.10 16.71 8.99
CA GLU A 141 19.12 16.77 10.04
C GLU A 141 18.53 16.63 11.45
N LYS A 142 17.33 17.18 11.69
CA LYS A 142 16.60 17.04 12.96
C LYS A 142 16.10 15.61 13.17
N LEU A 143 15.77 14.92 12.08
CA LEU A 143 15.49 13.48 12.06
C LEU A 143 16.76 12.63 12.21
N GLY A 144 17.91 13.29 12.28
CA GLY A 144 19.21 12.68 12.45
C GLY A 144 19.68 11.91 11.23
N LEU A 145 19.09 12.03 10.04
CA LEU A 145 19.46 11.25 8.85
C LEU A 145 20.71 11.83 8.17
N ASN A 146 21.66 10.97 7.78
CA ASN A 146 22.75 11.38 6.89
C ASN A 146 22.30 11.41 5.42
N ARG A 147 23.16 11.90 4.52
CA ARG A 147 22.84 12.07 3.10
C ARG A 147 22.46 10.74 2.43
N GLU A 148 23.21 9.69 2.71
CA GLU A 148 23.04 8.38 2.08
C GLU A 148 21.77 7.68 2.59
N GLU A 149 21.41 7.85 3.86
CA GLU A 149 20.14 7.38 4.42
C GLU A 149 18.94 8.05 3.75
N LYS A 150 18.98 9.38 3.59
CA LYS A 150 17.93 10.13 2.87
C LYS A 150 17.75 9.60 1.45
N PHE A 151 18.86 9.51 0.70
CA PHE A 151 18.86 9.01 -0.68
C PHE A 151 18.31 7.58 -0.78
N LEU A 152 18.75 6.68 0.11
CA LEU A 152 18.33 5.28 0.07
C LEU A 152 16.85 5.11 0.43
N ILE A 153 16.31 5.92 1.36
CA ILE A 153 14.87 5.92 1.66
C ILE A 153 14.08 6.39 0.42
N GLU A 154 14.46 7.52 -0.17
CA GLU A 154 13.85 8.06 -1.40
C GLU A 154 13.88 7.03 -2.53
N TYR A 155 15.03 6.36 -2.73
CA TYR A 155 15.20 5.32 -3.74
C TYR A 155 14.29 4.12 -3.51
N CYS A 156 14.25 3.60 -2.28
CA CYS A 156 13.44 2.42 -1.95
C CYS A 156 11.95 2.71 -2.11
N VAL A 157 11.51 3.93 -1.73
CA VAL A 157 10.15 4.41 -1.98
C VAL A 157 9.84 4.45 -3.47
N ALA A 158 10.71 5.04 -4.31
CA ALA A 158 10.47 5.09 -5.74
C ALA A 158 10.47 3.67 -6.40
N ALA A 159 11.27 2.76 -5.87
CA ALA A 159 11.44 1.40 -6.40
C ALA A 159 10.37 0.39 -5.94
N HIS A 160 9.38 0.79 -5.13
CA HIS A 160 8.48 -0.15 -4.46
C HIS A 160 7.45 -0.82 -5.39
N THR A 161 7.00 -0.18 -6.46
CA THR A 161 5.91 -0.67 -7.36
C THR A 161 6.23 -1.95 -8.13
N HIS A 162 7.46 -2.47 -8.02
CA HIS A 162 7.95 -3.71 -8.62
C HIS A 162 7.64 -3.87 -10.12
N TYR A 163 7.79 -2.79 -10.87
CA TYR A 163 7.79 -2.81 -12.33
C TYR A 163 8.92 -3.70 -12.86
N THR A 164 8.59 -4.67 -13.72
CA THR A 164 9.54 -5.66 -14.26
C THR A 164 9.91 -5.43 -15.73
N ARG A 165 9.32 -4.41 -16.36
CA ARG A 165 9.48 -4.10 -17.78
C ARG A 165 9.53 -2.60 -17.99
N ASP A 166 10.09 -2.20 -19.12
CA ASP A 166 10.06 -0.82 -19.58
C ASP A 166 8.63 -0.41 -19.96
N PHE A 167 8.29 0.86 -19.70
CA PHE A 167 7.00 1.45 -20.07
C PHE A 167 7.24 2.68 -20.94
N GLU A 168 6.58 2.73 -22.10
CA GLU A 168 6.50 3.95 -22.89
C GLU A 168 5.32 4.78 -22.39
N VAL A 169 5.58 6.05 -22.07
CA VAL A 169 4.57 7.03 -21.68
C VAL A 169 4.68 8.23 -22.61
N GLU A 170 3.55 8.68 -23.14
CA GLU A 170 3.47 9.93 -23.88
C GLU A 170 3.20 11.08 -22.90
N THR A 171 4.04 12.11 -22.91
CA THR A 171 3.90 13.29 -22.05
C THR A 171 2.75 14.17 -22.53
N SER A 172 2.35 15.14 -21.71
CA SER A 172 1.41 16.20 -22.11
C SER A 172 1.88 17.05 -23.30
N THR A 173 3.16 16.98 -23.66
CA THR A 173 3.74 17.66 -24.83
C THR A 173 3.83 16.77 -26.07
N GLY A 174 3.36 15.51 -26.01
CA GLY A 174 3.44 14.53 -27.09
C GLY A 174 4.80 13.84 -27.22
N GLU A 175 5.71 14.03 -26.26
CA GLU A 175 7.01 13.36 -26.22
C GLU A 175 6.85 11.94 -25.68
N LYS A 176 7.50 10.96 -26.31
CA LYS A 176 7.54 9.59 -25.81
C LYS A 176 8.74 9.39 -24.90
N VAL A 177 8.48 9.06 -23.64
CA VAL A 177 9.49 8.79 -22.61
C VAL A 177 9.43 7.31 -22.22
N VAL A 178 10.59 6.65 -22.18
CA VAL A 178 10.70 5.26 -21.70
C VAL A 178 11.09 5.27 -20.22
N ILE A 179 10.21 4.75 -19.38
CA ILE A 179 10.44 4.56 -17.95
C ILE A 179 10.97 3.15 -17.74
N GLN A 180 12.18 3.04 -17.19
CA GLN A 180 12.81 1.78 -16.87
C GLN A 180 12.43 1.30 -15.46
N PRO A 181 12.51 -0.01 -15.15
CA PRO A 181 12.50 -0.50 -13.78
C PRO A 181 13.63 0.08 -12.91
N TYR A 182 13.39 0.16 -11.59
CA TYR A 182 14.47 0.40 -10.63
C TYR A 182 15.30 -0.87 -10.40
N VAL A 183 16.60 -0.70 -10.16
CA VAL A 183 17.50 -1.80 -9.82
C VAL A 183 17.14 -2.34 -8.43
N ASP A 184 16.83 -3.62 -8.35
CA ASP A 184 16.42 -4.30 -7.12
C ASP A 184 17.31 -5.51 -6.75
N THR A 185 18.26 -5.82 -7.63
CA THR A 185 19.19 -6.95 -7.58
C THR A 185 20.50 -6.55 -8.24
N ASP A 186 21.62 -7.08 -7.74
CA ASP A 186 22.94 -6.95 -8.37
C ASP A 186 23.75 -8.26 -8.23
N ASP A 187 25.03 -8.23 -8.57
CA ASP A 187 25.94 -9.38 -8.48
C ASP A 187 26.08 -9.95 -7.06
N GLN A 188 25.70 -9.18 -6.02
CA GLN A 188 25.70 -9.59 -4.62
C GLN A 188 24.30 -10.03 -4.14
N GLY A 189 23.34 -10.17 -5.05
CA GLY A 189 21.98 -10.61 -4.78
C GLY A 189 21.00 -9.44 -4.58
N PRO A 190 19.86 -9.68 -3.90
CA PRO A 190 18.83 -8.66 -3.72
C PRO A 190 19.30 -7.46 -2.91
N ILE A 191 18.82 -6.28 -3.30
CA ILE A 191 18.92 -5.06 -2.52
C ILE A 191 17.80 -5.10 -1.48
N TRP A 192 18.10 -5.68 -0.32
CA TRP A 192 17.08 -6.02 0.68
C TRP A 192 16.20 -4.85 1.11
N ALA A 193 16.71 -3.62 1.22
CA ALA A 193 15.87 -2.47 1.58
C ALA A 193 14.72 -2.24 0.59
N VAL A 194 14.97 -2.39 -0.72
CA VAL A 194 13.93 -2.31 -1.78
C VAL A 194 12.92 -3.45 -1.63
N TRP A 195 13.41 -4.67 -1.40
CA TRP A 195 12.55 -5.83 -1.18
C TRP A 195 11.72 -5.72 0.10
N PHE A 196 12.29 -5.15 1.16
CA PHE A 196 11.63 -4.91 2.43
C PHE A 196 10.52 -3.87 2.31
N THR A 197 10.73 -2.80 1.54
CA THR A 197 9.67 -1.85 1.19
C THR A 197 8.52 -2.55 0.46
N ARG A 198 8.84 -3.38 -0.55
CA ARG A 198 7.86 -4.19 -1.29
C ARG A 198 7.13 -5.19 -0.40
N TRP A 199 7.80 -5.78 0.58
CA TRP A 199 7.18 -6.73 1.50
C TRP A 199 6.12 -6.07 2.37
N VAL A 200 6.39 -4.86 2.85
CA VAL A 200 5.41 -4.10 3.65
C VAL A 200 4.14 -3.86 2.85
N ASP A 201 4.26 -3.29 1.64
CA ASP A 201 3.14 -3.03 0.73
C ASP A 201 2.39 -4.33 0.34
N ARG A 202 3.14 -5.37 -0.07
CA ARG A 202 2.54 -6.67 -0.43
C ARG A 202 1.76 -7.29 0.72
N LEU A 203 2.15 -7.10 1.98
CA LEU A 203 1.38 -7.64 3.10
C LEU A 203 -0.01 -6.97 3.21
N ASP A 204 -0.18 -5.71 2.81
CA ASP A 204 -1.52 -5.10 2.74
C ASP A 204 -2.29 -5.49 1.47
N CYS A 205 -1.59 -5.81 0.38
CA CYS A 205 -2.20 -6.26 -0.89
C CYS A 205 -2.62 -7.75 -0.90
N ASN A 206 -2.20 -8.55 0.07
CA ASN A 206 -2.56 -9.96 0.19
C ASN A 206 -3.39 -10.28 1.42
N GLY A 207 -3.57 -9.29 2.31
CA GLY A 207 -4.40 -9.39 3.49
C GLY A 207 -5.88 -9.12 3.20
N PRO A 208 -6.74 -9.35 4.19
CA PRO A 208 -8.19 -9.13 4.06
C PRO A 208 -8.57 -7.66 3.80
N SER A 209 -7.68 -6.71 4.13
CA SER A 209 -7.83 -5.29 3.83
C SER A 209 -7.82 -4.98 2.32
N TYR A 210 -7.06 -5.73 1.51
CA TYR A 210 -6.99 -5.49 0.07
C TYR A 210 -8.35 -5.55 -0.60
N PHE A 211 -9.21 -6.50 -0.20
CA PHE A 211 -10.58 -6.60 -0.70
C PHE A 211 -11.34 -5.26 -0.57
N VAL A 212 -11.27 -4.64 0.60
CA VAL A 212 -11.98 -3.38 0.88
C VAL A 212 -11.39 -2.23 0.06
N ARG A 213 -10.06 -2.14 0.00
CA ARG A 213 -9.37 -1.11 -0.78
C ARG A 213 -9.69 -1.23 -2.27
N HIS A 214 -9.65 -2.46 -2.79
CA HIS A 214 -9.95 -2.78 -4.19
C HIS A 214 -11.43 -2.56 -4.52
N PHE A 215 -12.34 -2.67 -3.56
CA PHE A 215 -13.73 -2.27 -3.76
C PHE A 215 -13.89 -0.75 -3.81
N LEU A 216 -13.21 -0.03 -2.92
CA LEU A 216 -13.26 1.44 -2.87
C LEU A 216 -12.65 2.09 -4.12
N SER A 217 -11.67 1.44 -4.76
CA SER A 217 -11.05 1.93 -5.99
C SER A 217 -12.03 1.99 -7.18
N LEU A 218 -13.08 1.16 -7.18
CA LEU A 218 -14.09 1.12 -8.27
C LEU A 218 -14.99 2.36 -8.37
N SER A 219 -14.75 3.37 -7.54
CA SER A 219 -15.53 4.61 -7.52
C SER A 219 -15.14 5.62 -8.59
N PHE A 220 -14.04 5.38 -9.29
CA PHE A 220 -13.48 6.26 -10.32
C PHE A 220 -13.88 5.82 -11.73
N GLU A 221 -15.18 5.87 -12.04
CA GLU A 221 -15.67 5.51 -13.37
C GLU A 221 -14.96 6.31 -14.48
N ASN A 222 -14.53 5.61 -15.53
CA ASN A 222 -13.81 6.15 -16.71
C ASN A 222 -12.36 6.61 -16.49
N GLU A 223 -11.89 6.67 -15.25
CA GLU A 223 -10.52 7.08 -14.89
C GLU A 223 -9.74 5.97 -14.16
N HIS A 224 -10.40 4.87 -13.82
CA HIS A 224 -9.78 3.73 -13.15
C HIS A 224 -9.11 2.76 -14.13
N TYR A 225 -7.77 2.67 -14.02
CA TYR A 225 -6.97 1.66 -14.69
C TYR A 225 -6.30 0.75 -13.66
N GLU A 226 -6.46 -0.56 -13.84
CA GLU A 226 -5.81 -1.60 -13.05
C GLU A 226 -4.66 -2.24 -13.83
N TYR A 227 -3.69 -2.82 -13.12
CA TYR A 227 -2.53 -3.46 -13.74
C TYR A 227 -2.58 -4.99 -13.57
N ALA A 228 -2.64 -5.71 -14.69
CA ALA A 228 -2.48 -7.17 -14.74
C ALA A 228 -1.22 -7.55 -15.54
N GLN A 229 -0.94 -8.84 -15.68
CA GLN A 229 0.27 -9.36 -16.36
C GLN A 229 0.51 -8.79 -17.76
N SER A 230 -0.56 -8.43 -18.49
CA SER A 230 -0.52 -7.86 -19.84
C SER A 230 -0.36 -6.33 -19.88
N GLY A 231 -0.43 -5.65 -18.74
CA GLY A 231 -0.38 -4.19 -18.63
C GLY A 231 -1.64 -3.60 -17.99
N PHE A 232 -1.83 -2.29 -18.20
CA PHE A 232 -2.98 -1.56 -17.68
C PHE A 232 -4.25 -1.86 -18.50
N PHE A 233 -5.39 -2.04 -17.82
CA PHE A 233 -6.72 -2.16 -18.42
C PHE A 233 -7.71 -1.23 -17.72
N GLN A 234 -8.71 -0.74 -18.46
CA GLN A 234 -9.76 0.12 -17.90
C GLN A 234 -10.78 -0.72 -17.15
N VAL A 235 -11.20 -0.27 -15.98
CA VAL A 235 -12.20 -0.96 -15.15
C VAL A 235 -13.59 -0.42 -15.46
N ASP A 236 -14.50 -1.32 -15.82
CA ASP A 236 -15.95 -1.10 -15.78
C ASP A 236 -16.52 -1.90 -14.60
N PHE A 237 -17.31 -1.28 -13.73
CA PHE A 237 -17.76 -1.94 -12.50
C PHE A 237 -18.58 -3.20 -12.76
N ASP A 238 -19.54 -3.15 -13.68
CA ASP A 238 -20.46 -4.27 -13.88
C ASP A 238 -19.70 -5.47 -14.46
N ALA A 239 -18.80 -5.21 -15.42
CA ALA A 239 -17.89 -6.24 -15.95
C ALA A 239 -16.91 -6.75 -14.90
N HIS A 240 -16.35 -5.86 -14.08
CA HIS A 240 -15.36 -6.21 -13.05
C HIS A 240 -15.99 -7.01 -11.90
N MET A 241 -17.26 -6.79 -11.60
CA MET A 241 -17.98 -7.51 -10.55
C MET A 241 -18.52 -8.87 -11.02
N VAL A 242 -18.24 -9.32 -12.24
CA VAL A 242 -18.52 -10.70 -12.65
C VAL A 242 -17.70 -11.68 -11.80
N ILE A 243 -18.34 -12.76 -11.34
CA ILE A 243 -17.66 -13.80 -10.56
C ILE A 243 -17.02 -14.79 -11.53
N ASP A 244 -15.81 -14.46 -11.99
CA ASP A 244 -14.96 -15.36 -12.79
C ASP A 244 -13.51 -15.33 -12.28
N PRO A 245 -13.10 -16.27 -11.41
CA PRO A 245 -11.75 -16.30 -10.88
C PRO A 245 -10.68 -16.64 -11.93
N ALA A 246 -11.05 -17.09 -13.13
CA ALA A 246 -10.10 -17.38 -14.20
C ALA A 246 -9.74 -16.13 -15.03
N ASP A 247 -10.61 -15.12 -15.05
CA ASP A 247 -10.40 -13.87 -15.77
C ASP A 247 -9.76 -12.80 -14.86
N PRO A 248 -8.47 -12.45 -15.04
CA PRO A 248 -7.77 -11.48 -14.20
C PRO A 248 -8.30 -10.05 -14.33
N THR A 249 -9.20 -9.78 -15.30
CA THR A 249 -9.86 -8.49 -15.47
C THR A 249 -11.12 -8.35 -14.61
N THR A 250 -11.59 -9.42 -13.97
CA THR A 250 -12.63 -9.35 -12.93
C THR A 250 -12.01 -9.11 -11.56
N PHE A 251 -12.79 -8.64 -10.60
CA PHE A 251 -12.37 -8.41 -9.22
C PHE A 251 -11.86 -9.69 -8.58
N VAL A 252 -12.64 -10.77 -8.65
CA VAL A 252 -12.28 -12.04 -8.01
C VAL A 252 -11.07 -12.68 -8.70
N GLY A 253 -10.95 -12.55 -10.02
CA GLY A 253 -9.78 -12.98 -10.76
C GLY A 253 -8.54 -12.14 -10.42
N HIS A 254 -8.70 -10.84 -10.19
CA HIS A 254 -7.60 -9.97 -9.76
C HIS A 254 -7.11 -10.31 -8.35
N MET A 255 -8.02 -10.55 -7.41
CA MET A 255 -7.67 -11.08 -6.08
C MET A 255 -6.93 -12.41 -6.18
N LYS A 256 -7.40 -13.33 -7.04
CA LYS A 256 -6.75 -14.62 -7.25
C LYS A 256 -5.36 -14.46 -7.86
N MET A 257 -5.20 -13.58 -8.84
CA MET A 257 -3.89 -13.26 -9.44
C MET A 257 -2.91 -12.77 -8.37
N PHE A 258 -3.33 -11.86 -7.50
CA PHE A 258 -2.49 -11.40 -6.38
C PHE A 258 -2.11 -12.56 -5.46
N ALA A 259 -3.08 -13.34 -5.00
CA ALA A 259 -2.85 -14.48 -4.12
C ALA A 259 -1.89 -15.53 -4.75
N ASP A 260 -2.09 -15.89 -6.03
CA ASP A 260 -1.23 -16.83 -6.76
C ASP A 260 0.19 -16.32 -6.97
N SER A 261 0.34 -15.01 -7.16
CA SER A 261 1.65 -14.39 -7.34
C SER A 261 2.46 -14.30 -6.04
N GLN A 262 1.88 -14.64 -4.89
CA GLN A 262 2.56 -14.64 -3.59
C GLN A 262 3.28 -15.96 -3.27
N THR A 263 4.25 -16.30 -4.10
CA THR A 263 5.07 -17.51 -3.93
C THR A 263 6.53 -17.22 -4.28
N ASN A 264 7.44 -18.07 -3.83
CA ASN A 264 8.85 -17.98 -4.19
C ASN A 264 9.11 -18.36 -5.66
N ASP A 265 8.12 -18.94 -6.35
CA ASP A 265 8.20 -19.26 -7.78
C ASP A 265 7.86 -18.05 -8.67
N SER A 266 7.25 -17.01 -8.10
CA SER A 266 6.91 -15.79 -8.84
C SER A 266 8.04 -14.77 -8.82
N VAL A 267 8.06 -13.89 -9.82
CA VAL A 267 8.99 -12.73 -9.84
C VAL A 267 8.81 -11.82 -8.62
N TYR A 268 7.60 -11.78 -8.06
CA TYR A 268 7.24 -10.93 -6.92
C TYR A 268 7.72 -11.49 -5.59
N GLY A 269 7.78 -12.81 -5.43
CA GLY A 269 8.15 -13.47 -4.17
C GLY A 269 9.47 -14.25 -4.19
N ARG A 270 10.20 -14.28 -5.31
CA ARG A 270 11.46 -15.05 -5.47
C ARG A 270 12.50 -14.86 -4.38
N ASN A 271 12.55 -13.67 -3.77
CA ASN A 271 13.51 -13.35 -2.72
C ASN A 271 12.88 -13.37 -1.31
N ASP A 272 11.62 -13.76 -1.17
CA ASP A 272 10.94 -13.84 0.13
C ASP A 272 11.63 -14.87 1.03
N PHE A 273 11.91 -14.49 2.28
CA PHE A 273 12.46 -15.41 3.27
C PHE A 273 11.93 -15.16 4.69
N GLY A 274 12.16 -16.13 5.57
CA GLY A 274 11.96 -15.99 7.01
C GLY A 274 10.53 -15.57 7.38
N ARG A 275 10.38 -14.47 8.11
CA ARG A 275 9.09 -13.99 8.61
C ARG A 275 8.13 -13.60 7.50
N MET A 276 8.65 -13.09 6.37
CA MET A 276 7.83 -12.70 5.23
C MET A 276 7.07 -13.89 4.64
N VAL A 277 7.75 -15.01 4.38
CA VAL A 277 7.13 -16.23 3.82
C VAL A 277 5.95 -16.69 4.68
N LYS A 278 6.15 -16.73 6.01
CA LYS A 278 5.08 -17.13 6.93
C LYS A 278 3.86 -16.20 6.87
N LEU A 279 4.07 -14.88 7.00
CA LEU A 279 2.97 -13.91 6.99
C LEU A 279 2.24 -13.91 5.65
N ARG A 280 3.01 -13.92 4.55
CA ARG A 280 2.49 -13.96 3.18
C ARG A 280 1.61 -15.19 2.96
N ASP A 281 2.09 -16.38 3.31
CA ASP A 281 1.33 -17.61 3.10
C ASP A 281 0.05 -17.61 3.94
N GLU A 282 0.10 -17.18 5.19
CA GLU A 282 -1.09 -17.05 6.05
C GLU A 282 -2.12 -16.05 5.47
N TYR A 283 -1.66 -14.89 4.98
CA TYR A 283 -2.54 -13.89 4.37
C TYR A 283 -3.13 -14.39 3.05
N ARG A 284 -2.34 -15.10 2.25
CA ARG A 284 -2.81 -15.74 1.01
C ARG A 284 -3.96 -16.71 1.29
N GLU A 285 -3.88 -17.53 2.34
CA GLU A 285 -4.98 -18.44 2.72
C GLU A 285 -6.23 -17.67 3.19
N MET A 286 -6.06 -16.53 3.86
CA MET A 286 -7.18 -15.64 4.21
C MET A 286 -7.87 -15.09 2.95
N MET A 287 -7.09 -14.63 1.96
CA MET A 287 -7.61 -14.17 0.67
C MET A 287 -8.37 -15.29 -0.06
N TYR A 288 -7.82 -16.51 -0.06
CA TYR A 288 -8.48 -17.68 -0.65
C TYR A 288 -9.80 -18.05 0.00
N SER A 289 -9.91 -17.85 1.31
CA SER A 289 -11.17 -18.06 2.03
C SER A 289 -12.26 -17.11 1.52
N VAL A 290 -11.91 -15.84 1.26
CA VAL A 290 -12.82 -14.86 0.67
C VAL A 290 -13.18 -15.22 -0.77
N ILE A 291 -12.19 -15.56 -1.61
CA ILE A 291 -12.41 -15.97 -3.02
C ILE A 291 -13.36 -17.18 -3.11
N THR A 292 -13.20 -18.15 -2.21
CA THR A 292 -14.05 -19.34 -2.16
C THR A 292 -15.47 -18.98 -1.74
N ALA A 293 -15.63 -18.09 -0.75
CA ALA A 293 -16.93 -17.64 -0.29
C ALA A 293 -17.74 -16.91 -1.37
N ILE A 294 -17.08 -16.08 -2.20
CA ILE A 294 -17.74 -15.38 -3.31
C ILE A 294 -18.41 -16.37 -4.29
N GLN A 295 -17.80 -17.54 -4.48
CA GLN A 295 -18.28 -18.57 -5.39
C GLN A 295 -19.41 -19.43 -4.77
N ASP A 296 -19.60 -19.37 -3.45
CA ASP A 296 -20.65 -20.10 -2.75
C ASP A 296 -21.92 -19.23 -2.64
N VAL A 297 -22.84 -19.43 -3.59
CA VAL A 297 -24.11 -18.69 -3.69
C VAL A 297 -25.16 -19.25 -2.73
N SER A 298 -24.80 -19.39 -1.46
CA SER A 298 -25.77 -19.68 -0.40
C SER A 298 -26.62 -18.42 -0.12
N LYS A 299 -27.93 -18.60 0.07
CA LYS A 299 -28.86 -17.47 0.27
C LYS A 299 -28.65 -16.83 1.65
N LEU A 300 -28.06 -15.65 1.69
CA LEU A 300 -27.93 -14.84 2.90
C LEU A 300 -29.06 -13.81 3.02
N GLU A 301 -29.62 -13.66 4.22
CA GLU A 301 -30.62 -12.64 4.53
C GLU A 301 -30.00 -11.24 4.71
N ARG A 302 -30.83 -10.21 4.52
CA ARG A 302 -30.48 -8.91 3.92
C ARG A 302 -30.07 -7.71 4.81
N PRO A 303 -29.72 -7.78 6.12
CA PRO A 303 -29.27 -6.58 6.85
C PRO A 303 -27.76 -6.26 6.73
N ILE A 304 -26.99 -6.97 5.91
CA ILE A 304 -25.52 -6.84 5.89
C ILE A 304 -24.98 -5.56 5.24
N PHE A 305 -25.67 -4.92 4.28
CA PHE A 305 -25.11 -3.78 3.55
C PHE A 305 -24.71 -2.60 4.46
N LYS A 306 -25.44 -2.41 5.57
CA LYS A 306 -25.09 -1.42 6.59
C LYS A 306 -23.76 -1.77 7.26
N ASN A 307 -23.54 -3.05 7.57
CA ASN A 307 -22.31 -3.55 8.17
C ASN A 307 -21.15 -3.43 7.18
N ILE A 308 -21.37 -3.74 5.89
CA ILE A 308 -20.38 -3.54 4.83
C ILE A 308 -19.95 -2.07 4.80
N LYS A 309 -20.91 -1.14 4.65
CA LYS A 309 -20.60 0.29 4.62
C LYS A 309 -19.80 0.71 5.84
N HIS A 310 -20.26 0.35 7.04
CA HIS A 310 -19.58 0.69 8.27
C HIS A 310 -18.14 0.17 8.29
N HIS A 311 -17.92 -1.05 7.79
CA HIS A 311 -16.58 -1.64 7.71
C HIS A 311 -15.68 -0.89 6.71
N LEU A 312 -16.20 -0.51 5.54
CA LEU A 312 -15.47 0.30 4.55
C LEU A 312 -15.00 1.64 5.15
N GLU A 313 -15.90 2.34 5.84
CA GLU A 313 -15.61 3.65 6.47
C GLU A 313 -14.58 3.55 7.59
N LYS A 314 -14.52 2.41 8.29
CA LYS A 314 -13.55 2.18 9.36
C LYS A 314 -12.17 1.82 8.83
N LEU A 315 -12.11 0.97 7.81
CA LEU A 315 -10.84 0.56 7.22
C LEU A 315 -10.17 1.69 6.43
N GLU A 316 -10.94 2.63 5.90
CA GLU A 316 -10.43 3.82 5.21
C GLU A 316 -11.15 5.09 5.73
N PRO A 317 -10.72 5.63 6.90
CA PRO A 317 -11.43 6.71 7.60
C PRO A 317 -11.17 8.07 6.96
N MET A 318 -11.76 8.30 5.78
CA MET A 318 -11.73 9.57 5.06
C MET A 318 -13.14 9.98 4.64
N ILE A 319 -13.44 11.28 4.66
CA ILE A 319 -14.76 11.81 4.28
C ILE A 319 -15.11 11.38 2.85
N ARG A 320 -14.12 11.42 1.95
CA ARG A 320 -14.28 10.97 0.56
C ARG A 320 -14.67 9.49 0.47
N CYS A 321 -14.14 8.63 1.34
CA CYS A 321 -14.47 7.21 1.38
C CYS A 321 -15.92 6.97 1.82
N THR A 322 -16.47 7.74 2.75
CA THR A 322 -17.90 7.64 3.14
C THR A 322 -18.81 7.90 1.94
N THR A 323 -18.58 8.98 1.20
CA THR A 323 -19.38 9.32 0.00
C THR A 323 -19.25 8.25 -1.08
N VAL A 324 -18.03 7.75 -1.29
CA VAL A 324 -17.74 6.70 -2.26
C VAL A 324 -18.40 5.37 -1.88
N ALA A 325 -18.33 4.98 -0.61
CA ALA A 325 -18.90 3.74 -0.11
C ALA A 325 -20.42 3.70 -0.34
N ASP A 326 -21.13 4.81 -0.17
CA ASP A 326 -22.57 4.88 -0.45
C ASP A 326 -22.89 4.56 -1.92
N GLY A 327 -22.18 5.20 -2.86
CA GLY A 327 -22.38 4.96 -4.29
C GLY A 327 -22.10 3.51 -4.67
N LEU A 328 -20.99 2.94 -4.19
CA LEU A 328 -20.60 1.56 -4.49
C LEU A 328 -21.58 0.53 -3.90
N ILE A 329 -22.14 0.79 -2.71
CA ILE A 329 -23.12 -0.10 -2.10
C ILE A 329 -24.43 -0.12 -2.89
N GLU A 330 -24.90 1.03 -3.40
CA GLU A 330 -26.09 1.05 -4.25
C GLU A 330 -25.86 0.29 -5.57
N ARG A 331 -24.67 0.43 -6.18
CA ARG A 331 -24.31 -0.35 -7.37
C ARG A 331 -24.26 -1.84 -7.10
N LEU A 332 -23.63 -2.24 -5.98
CA LEU A 332 -23.60 -3.63 -5.53
C LEU A 332 -25.03 -4.21 -5.36
N ARG A 333 -25.97 -3.42 -4.84
CA ARG A 333 -27.39 -3.84 -4.74
C ARG A 333 -28.06 -4.03 -6.09
N GLY A 334 -27.64 -3.27 -7.10
CA GLY A 334 -28.16 -3.30 -8.46
C GLY A 334 -27.69 -4.49 -9.30
N LEU A 335 -26.65 -5.21 -8.86
CA LEU A 335 -26.14 -6.39 -9.57
C LEU A 335 -27.18 -7.52 -9.66
N PRO A 336 -27.04 -8.44 -10.65
CA PRO A 336 -27.84 -9.67 -10.71
C PRO A 336 -27.82 -10.43 -9.38
N THR A 337 -28.92 -11.09 -9.03
CA THR A 337 -29.09 -11.70 -7.69
C THR A 337 -27.98 -12.69 -7.35
N GLU A 338 -27.61 -13.59 -8.26
CA GLU A 338 -26.54 -14.56 -8.01
C GLU A 338 -25.18 -13.89 -7.78
N THR A 339 -24.82 -12.92 -8.64
CA THR A 339 -23.59 -12.12 -8.50
C THR A 339 -23.57 -11.34 -7.19
N ARG A 340 -24.67 -10.64 -6.87
CA ARG A 340 -24.80 -9.86 -5.64
C ARG A 340 -24.67 -10.75 -4.40
N ASP A 341 -25.37 -11.88 -4.38
CA ASP A 341 -25.41 -12.76 -3.21
C ASP A 341 -24.02 -13.39 -2.96
N GLY A 342 -23.28 -13.74 -4.02
CA GLY A 342 -21.88 -14.16 -3.93
C GLY A 342 -20.98 -13.07 -3.33
N TRP A 343 -21.05 -11.83 -3.82
CA TRP A 343 -20.27 -10.72 -3.24
C TRP A 343 -20.63 -10.44 -1.79
N VAL A 344 -21.90 -10.47 -1.44
CA VAL A 344 -22.37 -10.32 -0.06
C VAL A 344 -21.74 -11.38 0.86
N ASN A 345 -21.67 -12.64 0.40
CA ASN A 345 -20.99 -13.70 1.14
C ASN A 345 -19.49 -13.42 1.28
N GLY A 346 -18.84 -12.98 0.20
CA GLY A 346 -17.44 -12.54 0.20
C GLY A 346 -17.17 -11.45 1.25
N PHE A 347 -18.02 -10.43 1.34
CA PHE A 347 -17.89 -9.37 2.35
C PHE A 347 -18.03 -9.91 3.79
N LEU A 348 -18.94 -10.86 4.06
CA LEU A 348 -19.04 -11.48 5.39
C LEU A 348 -17.75 -12.16 5.78
N VAL A 349 -17.25 -13.03 4.91
CA VAL A 349 -16.04 -13.80 5.18
C VAL A 349 -14.84 -12.86 5.28
N MET A 350 -14.77 -11.82 4.46
CA MET A 350 -13.75 -10.77 4.55
C MET A 350 -13.75 -10.09 5.94
N MET A 351 -14.90 -9.69 6.47
CA MET A 351 -14.97 -9.09 7.81
C MET A 351 -14.51 -10.07 8.89
N GLN A 352 -14.84 -11.36 8.76
CA GLN A 352 -14.40 -12.41 9.69
C GLN A 352 -12.88 -12.63 9.61
N VAL A 353 -12.30 -12.72 8.41
CA VAL A 353 -10.86 -12.91 8.25
C VAL A 353 -10.07 -11.66 8.65
N TYR A 354 -10.62 -10.45 8.46
CA TYR A 354 -10.04 -9.21 8.99
C TYR A 354 -9.99 -9.22 10.52
N HIS A 355 -11.08 -9.63 11.18
CA HIS A 355 -11.13 -9.78 12.63
C HIS A 355 -10.10 -10.81 13.12
N LEU A 356 -10.01 -11.96 12.44
CA LEU A 356 -9.02 -13.00 12.75
C LEU A 356 -7.60 -12.45 12.61
N TRP A 357 -7.29 -11.74 11.53
CA TRP A 357 -6.01 -11.07 11.33
C TRP A 357 -5.68 -10.10 12.47
N PHE A 358 -6.62 -9.22 12.81
CA PHE A 358 -6.45 -8.23 13.87
C PHE A 358 -6.14 -8.88 15.21
N HIS A 359 -6.91 -9.91 15.60
CA HIS A 359 -6.73 -10.60 16.87
C HIS A 359 -5.52 -11.53 16.92
N THR A 360 -5.12 -12.10 15.78
CA THR A 360 -4.00 -13.05 15.71
C THR A 360 -2.65 -12.34 15.65
N TYR A 361 -2.57 -11.20 14.94
CA TYR A 361 -1.29 -10.52 14.68
C TYR A 361 -1.20 -9.16 15.37
N VAL A 362 -2.20 -8.30 15.17
CA VAL A 362 -2.12 -6.89 15.57
C VAL A 362 -2.22 -6.74 17.08
N VAL A 363 -3.23 -7.35 17.71
CA VAL A 363 -3.43 -7.25 19.17
C VAL A 363 -2.22 -7.78 19.95
N PRO A 364 -1.69 -9.00 19.68
CA PRO A 364 -0.51 -9.49 20.39
C PRO A 364 0.72 -8.62 20.16
N LEU A 365 0.91 -8.06 18.95
CA LEU A 365 1.99 -7.13 18.67
C LEU A 365 1.87 -5.87 19.54
N LEU A 366 0.75 -5.16 19.43
CA LEU A 366 0.57 -3.85 20.07
C LEU A 366 0.52 -3.95 21.60
N ILE A 367 -0.01 -5.03 22.19
CA ILE A 367 0.02 -5.21 23.66
C ILE A 367 1.45 -5.28 24.19
N ASN A 368 2.36 -5.92 23.44
CA ASN A 368 3.73 -6.16 23.88
C ASN A 368 4.70 -5.04 23.51
N LEU A 369 4.28 -4.06 22.71
CA LEU A 369 5.10 -2.91 22.35
C LEU A 369 4.95 -1.76 23.37
N PRO A 370 6.00 -0.94 23.58
CA PRO A 370 5.89 0.33 24.29
C PRO A 370 4.88 1.28 23.63
N ASP A 371 4.28 2.20 24.40
CA ASP A 371 3.29 3.16 23.90
C ASP A 371 3.82 4.05 22.77
N PHE A 372 5.14 4.27 22.75
CA PHE A 372 5.82 4.95 21.65
C PHE A 372 5.49 4.35 20.27
N PHE A 373 5.18 3.06 20.16
CA PHE A 373 4.87 2.41 18.89
C PHE A 373 3.38 2.44 18.52
N LYS A 374 2.49 2.86 19.43
CA LYS A 374 1.04 2.65 19.30
C LYS A 374 0.28 3.85 18.71
N SER A 375 1.00 4.88 18.30
CA SER A 375 0.46 6.10 17.72
C SER A 375 1.31 6.60 16.56
N LEU A 376 0.70 7.34 15.65
CA LEU A 376 1.32 8.01 14.50
C LEU A 376 0.83 9.47 14.45
N PRO A 377 1.70 10.47 14.66
CA PRO A 377 1.31 11.88 14.70
C PRO A 377 0.52 12.31 13.46
N GLY A 378 -0.60 13.00 13.66
CA GLY A 378 -1.48 13.45 12.57
C GLY A 378 -2.29 12.34 11.86
N ILE A 379 -2.00 11.07 12.16
CA ILE A 379 -2.66 9.90 11.56
C ILE A 379 -3.60 9.24 12.56
N SER A 380 -3.06 8.78 13.68
CA SER A 380 -3.69 7.88 14.64
C SER A 380 -3.14 8.11 16.04
N GLU A 381 -4.01 8.43 17.01
CA GLU A 381 -3.63 8.51 18.42
C GLU A 381 -3.62 7.13 19.10
N ASP A 382 -4.43 6.20 18.57
CA ASP A 382 -4.54 4.81 19.02
C ASP A 382 -4.71 3.89 17.82
N ILE A 383 -3.59 3.33 17.33
CA ILE A 383 -3.57 2.41 16.19
C ILE A 383 -4.44 1.19 16.44
N CYS A 384 -4.48 0.70 17.69
CA CYS A 384 -5.29 -0.46 18.04
C CYS A 384 -6.78 -0.13 17.94
N GLY A 385 -7.17 1.06 18.39
CA GLY A 385 -8.55 1.58 18.30
C GLY A 385 -8.99 1.75 16.85
N ASP A 386 -8.15 2.36 16.01
CA ASP A 386 -8.45 2.62 14.61
C ASP A 386 -8.59 1.32 13.79
N LEU A 387 -7.75 0.32 14.04
CA LEU A 387 -7.79 -0.97 13.34
C LEU A 387 -8.83 -1.96 13.90
N ARG A 388 -9.31 -1.79 15.14
CA ARG A 388 -10.22 -2.77 15.76
C ARG A 388 -11.49 -2.96 14.93
N GLY A 389 -12.05 -1.87 14.42
CA GLY A 389 -13.44 -1.81 13.95
C GLY A 389 -14.41 -2.17 15.08
N ASP A 390 -15.57 -1.55 15.21
CA ASP A 390 -16.48 -1.87 16.32
C ASP A 390 -17.24 -3.20 16.03
N LEU A 391 -16.52 -4.32 16.06
CA LEU A 391 -17.02 -5.66 15.78
C LEU A 391 -17.72 -6.30 17.00
N ARG A 392 -17.78 -5.57 18.12
CA ARG A 392 -18.41 -6.03 19.37
C ARG A 392 -19.94 -5.96 19.36
N GLY A 393 -20.55 -5.32 18.35
CA GLY A 393 -22.00 -5.09 18.31
C GLY A 393 -22.81 -6.03 17.43
N ASP A 394 -22.33 -6.38 16.23
CA ASP A 394 -23.24 -6.73 15.13
C ASP A 394 -22.95 -8.07 14.41
N LEU A 395 -21.99 -8.88 14.89
CA LEU A 395 -21.73 -10.23 14.36
C LEU A 395 -22.30 -11.35 15.26
N ASN A 396 -23.44 -11.11 15.92
CA ASN A 396 -24.26 -12.20 16.42
C ASN A 396 -24.98 -12.84 15.22
N TYR A 397 -24.28 -13.70 14.48
CA TYR A 397 -24.85 -14.57 13.45
C TYR A 397 -24.94 -16.00 13.95
#